data_AF-A0AA39FDQ0-F1
#
_entry.id   AF-A0AA39FDQ0-F1
#
_cell.length_a   1.000
_cell.length_b   1.000
_cell.length_c   1.000
_cell.angle_alpha   90.00
_cell.angle_beta   90.00
_cell.angle_gamma   90.00
#
_symmetry.space_group_name_H-M   'P 1'
#
loop_
_entity.id
_entity.type
_entity.pdbx_description
1 polymer ?
#
loop_
_entity_poly.entity_id
_entity_poly.type
_entity_poly.pdbx_seq_one_letter_code
_entity_poly.pdbx_strand_id
1 'polypeptide(L)'
;MEVAQAFIENHALSIRKASQQLEMSTFSIHNNLKRLKFHPYKIHLHQELSEDDFDRRLEFSEIMAERIIPNPNFLSSLLVFSDEATFELHGKGNLTGEKYLDLLTTQI
;
A
#
# COMPACT_ATOMS: atom_id res chain seq x y z
N MET A 1 -28.03 2.41 -3.46
CA MET A 1 -26.62 2.76 -3.20
C MET A 1 -26.33 2.59 -1.71
N GLU A 2 -26.58 1.38 -1.19
CA GLU A 2 -26.47 1.09 0.25
C GLU A 2 -25.34 0.09 0.49
N VAL A 3 -25.24 -0.92 -0.39
CA VAL A 3 -24.14 -1.90 -0.40
C VAL A 3 -22.78 -1.22 -0.46
N ALA A 4 -22.51 -0.31 -1.39
CA ALA A 4 -21.20 0.34 -1.49
C ALA A 4 -20.86 1.20 -0.27
N GLN A 5 -21.85 1.88 0.32
CA GLN A 5 -21.65 2.71 1.51
C GLN A 5 -21.14 1.87 2.68
N ALA A 6 -21.69 0.67 2.89
CA ALA A 6 -21.24 -0.24 3.95
C ALA A 6 -19.75 -0.65 3.82
N PHE A 7 -19.24 -0.80 2.59
CA PHE A 7 -17.81 -1.10 2.35
C PHE A 7 -16.91 0.14 2.37
N ILE A 8 -17.46 1.35 2.26
CA ILE A 8 -16.72 2.61 2.45
C ILE A 8 -16.56 2.87 3.95
N GLU A 9 -17.61 2.69 4.74
CA GLU A 9 -17.57 2.86 6.20
C GLU A 9 -16.71 1.79 6.88
N ASN A 10 -16.72 0.56 6.35
CA ASN A 10 -15.90 -0.53 6.83
C ASN A 10 -15.23 -1.29 5.68
N HIS A 11 -14.01 -0.90 5.34
CA HIS A 11 -13.23 -1.54 4.27
C HIS A 11 -12.88 -3.01 4.52
N ALA A 12 -12.91 -3.47 5.77
CA ALA A 12 -12.64 -4.85 6.15
C ALA A 12 -13.92 -5.73 6.15
N LEU A 13 -15.07 -5.16 5.77
CA LEU A 13 -16.32 -5.90 5.74
C LEU A 13 -16.27 -7.03 4.71
N SER A 14 -16.70 -8.22 5.10
CA SER A 14 -16.83 -9.35 4.17
C SER A 14 -18.22 -9.37 3.55
N ILE A 15 -18.34 -9.93 2.33
CA ILE A 15 -19.63 -10.09 1.65
C ILE A 15 -20.65 -10.84 2.52
N ARG A 16 -20.20 -11.81 3.32
CA ARG A 16 -21.06 -12.57 4.25
C ARG A 16 -21.57 -11.69 5.40
N LYS A 17 -20.70 -10.86 6.00
CA LYS A 17 -21.11 -9.93 7.05
C LYS A 17 -22.04 -8.84 6.50
N ALA A 18 -21.73 -8.30 5.33
CA ALA A 18 -22.58 -7.35 4.63
C ALA A 18 -23.97 -7.93 4.31
N SER A 19 -24.03 -9.22 3.94
CA SER A 19 -25.29 -9.94 3.69
C SER A 19 -26.16 -10.04 4.94
N GLN A 20 -25.55 -10.30 6.10
CA GLN A 20 -26.26 -10.33 7.37
C GLN A 20 -26.72 -8.94 7.81
N GLN A 21 -25.90 -7.90 7.63
CA GLN A 21 -26.21 -6.53 8.05
C GLN A 21 -27.29 -5.86 7.19
N LEU A 22 -27.28 -6.12 5.88
CA LEU A 22 -28.20 -5.51 4.93
C LEU A 22 -29.42 -6.40 4.63
N GLU A 23 -29.51 -7.57 5.26
CA GLU A 23 -30.55 -8.60 5.02
C GLU A 23 -30.70 -8.97 3.52
N MET A 24 -29.61 -8.86 2.75
CA MET A 24 -29.57 -9.18 1.33
C MET A 24 -28.89 -10.52 1.12
N SER A 25 -29.22 -11.23 0.05
CA SER A 25 -28.44 -12.41 -0.34
C SER A 25 -27.01 -12.05 -0.72
N THR A 26 -26.05 -12.92 -0.39
CA THR A 26 -24.63 -12.77 -0.76
C THR A 26 -24.43 -12.58 -2.26
N PHE A 27 -25.24 -13.27 -3.07
CA PHE A 27 -25.24 -13.15 -4.53
C PHE A 27 -25.64 -11.74 -4.99
N SER A 28 -26.67 -11.15 -4.37
CA SER A 28 -27.12 -9.80 -4.70
C SER A 28 -26.04 -8.76 -4.38
N ILE A 29 -25.40 -8.86 -3.21
CA ILE A 29 -24.28 -8.00 -2.83
C ILE A 29 -23.12 -8.15 -3.81
N HIS A 30 -22.72 -9.38 -4.12
CA HIS A 30 -21.63 -9.64 -5.05
C HIS A 30 -21.90 -9.08 -6.45
N ASN A 31 -23.13 -9.23 -6.97
CA ASN A 31 -23.52 -8.63 -8.24
C ASN A 31 -23.54 -7.10 -8.18
N ASN A 32 -23.96 -6.52 -7.06
CA ASN A 32 -23.93 -5.07 -6.87
C ASN A 32 -22.49 -4.54 -6.92
N LEU A 33 -21.57 -5.18 -6.17
CA LEU A 33 -20.15 -4.82 -6.16
C LEU A 33 -19.51 -4.96 -7.55
N LYS A 34 -19.84 -6.03 -8.29
CA LYS A 34 -19.38 -6.20 -9.69
C LYS A 34 -19.88 -5.09 -10.60
N ARG A 35 -21.16 -4.71 -10.50
CA ARG A 35 -21.74 -3.61 -11.31
C ARG A 35 -21.08 -2.27 -11.01
N LEU A 36 -20.70 -2.05 -9.76
CA LEU A 36 -20.02 -0.84 -9.32
C LEU A 36 -18.50 -0.86 -9.56
N LYS A 37 -17.96 -1.94 -10.15
CA LYS A 37 -16.52 -2.17 -10.32
C LYS A 37 -15.74 -2.01 -9.00
N PHE A 38 -16.35 -2.45 -7.91
CA PHE A 38 -15.73 -2.36 -6.58
C PHE A 38 -14.61 -3.40 -6.47
N HIS A 39 -13.41 -2.96 -6.15
CA HIS A 39 -12.26 -3.83 -5.93
C HIS A 39 -12.06 -4.08 -4.43
N PRO A 40 -11.88 -5.33 -3.99
CA PRO A 40 -11.57 -5.62 -2.59
C PRO A 40 -10.35 -4.82 -2.12
N TYR A 41 -10.44 -4.27 -0.90
CA TYR A 41 -9.33 -3.56 -0.29
C TYR A 41 -8.16 -4.53 -0.03
N LYS A 42 -6.96 -4.17 -0.49
CA LYS A 42 -5.73 -4.92 -0.20
C LYS A 42 -5.10 -4.34 1.05
N ILE A 43 -4.90 -5.20 2.06
CA ILE A 43 -4.18 -4.82 3.29
C ILE A 43 -2.73 -4.53 2.91
N HIS A 44 -2.26 -3.33 3.25
CA HIS A 44 -0.86 -2.96 3.14
C HIS A 44 -0.23 -3.09 4.52
N LEU A 45 0.82 -3.89 4.63
CA LEU A 45 1.64 -3.94 5.83
C LEU A 45 2.57 -2.73 5.81
N HIS A 46 2.32 -1.78 6.69
CA HIS A 46 3.18 -0.62 6.89
C HIS A 46 3.94 -0.79 8.21
N GLN A 47 5.13 -0.22 8.28
CA GLN A 47 5.84 -0.08 9.54
C GLN A 47 5.00 0.78 10.49
N GLU A 48 4.88 0.36 11.75
CA GLU A 48 4.24 1.14 12.80
C GLU A 48 5.04 2.43 13.03
N LEU A 49 4.34 3.56 13.07
CA LEU A 49 4.94 4.87 13.27
C LEU A 49 4.77 5.30 14.73
N SER A 50 5.84 5.81 15.32
CA SER A 50 5.78 6.56 16.58
C SER A 50 5.14 7.93 16.36
N GLU A 51 4.60 8.54 17.42
CA GLU A 51 4.06 9.90 17.37
C GLU A 51 5.11 10.91 16.90
N ASP A 52 6.37 10.75 17.32
CA ASP A 52 7.49 11.61 16.91
C ASP A 52 7.90 11.42 15.43
N ASP A 53 7.53 10.29 14.80
CA ASP A 53 7.96 10.01 13.43
C ASP A 53 7.29 10.95 12.42
N PHE A 54 6.10 11.46 12.72
CA PHE A 54 5.40 12.39 11.84
C PHE A 54 6.18 13.69 11.68
N ASP A 55 6.64 14.28 12.78
CA ASP A 55 7.41 15.52 12.78
C ASP A 55 8.77 15.32 12.11
N ARG A 56 9.48 14.23 12.44
CA ARG A 56 10.78 13.91 11.83
C ARG A 56 10.69 13.69 10.33
N ARG A 57 9.62 13.03 9.85
CA ARG A 57 9.39 12.81 8.41
C ARG A 57 9.06 14.11 7.70
N LEU A 58 8.30 15.00 8.34
CA LEU A 58 7.98 16.31 7.77
C LEU A 58 9.24 17.17 7.66
N GLU A 59 9.99 17.30 8.76
CA GLU A 59 11.25 18.05 8.81
C GLU A 59 12.24 17.55 7.73
N PHE A 60 12.44 16.24 7.63
CA PHE A 60 13.27 15.66 6.58
C PHE A 60 12.78 16.05 5.17
N SER A 61 11.46 15.99 4.95
CA SER A 61 10.87 16.31 3.65
C SER A 61 11.07 17.78 3.28
N GLU A 62 10.90 18.69 4.24
CA GLU A 62 11.13 20.12 4.07
C GLU A 62 12.61 20.42 3.75
N ILE A 63 13.53 19.87 4.55
CA ILE A 63 14.98 20.01 4.34
C ILE A 63 15.38 19.49 2.94
N MET A 64 14.83 18.36 2.52
CA MET A 64 15.12 17.80 1.21
C MET A 64 14.53 18.64 0.09
N ALA A 65 13.29 19.15 0.25
CA ALA A 65 12.68 20.04 -0.73
C ALA A 65 13.49 21.32 -0.93
N GLU A 66 13.95 21.96 0.14
CA GLU A 66 14.80 23.16 0.08
C GLU A 66 16.12 22.94 -0.65
N ARG A 67 16.64 21.72 -0.65
CA ARG A 67 17.90 21.37 -1.33
C ARG A 67 17.69 20.97 -2.79
N ILE A 68 16.58 20.29 -3.07
CA ILE A 68 16.27 19.75 -4.41
C ILE A 68 15.68 20.83 -5.33
N ILE A 69 14.76 21.66 -4.83
CA ILE A 69 14.08 22.69 -5.63
C ILE A 69 15.06 23.66 -6.31
N PRO A 70 16.05 24.25 -5.62
CA PRO A 70 16.99 25.16 -6.25
C PRO A 70 18.05 24.43 -7.10
N ASN A 71 18.31 23.15 -6.85
CA ASN A 71 19.34 22.37 -7.53
C ASN A 71 18.78 21.00 -7.97
N PRO A 72 18.19 20.89 -9.17
CA PRO A 72 17.59 19.65 -9.65
C PRO A 72 18.57 18.46 -9.74
N ASN A 73 19.87 18.75 -9.89
CA ASN A 73 20.93 17.74 -9.93
C ASN A 73 21.46 17.33 -8.54
N PHE A 74 20.91 17.87 -7.45
CA PHE A 74 21.36 17.59 -6.09
C PHE A 74 21.26 16.09 -5.75
N LEU A 75 20.15 15.45 -6.12
CA LEU A 75 19.92 14.02 -5.85
C LEU A 75 20.93 13.13 -6.59
N SER A 76 21.15 13.40 -7.87
CA SER A 76 22.02 12.57 -8.71
C SER A 76 23.51 12.76 -8.44
N SER A 77 23.92 13.88 -7.84
CA SER A 77 25.32 14.21 -7.59
C SER A 77 25.81 13.90 -6.17
N LEU A 78 24.91 13.84 -5.18
CA LEU A 78 25.30 13.75 -3.77
C LEU A 78 24.74 12.52 -3.04
N LEU A 79 23.65 11.93 -3.52
CA LEU A 79 22.95 10.85 -2.81
C LEU A 79 23.06 9.52 -3.56
N VAL A 80 23.73 8.55 -2.93
CA VAL A 80 23.73 7.14 -3.33
C VAL A 80 23.07 6.36 -2.21
N PHE A 81 21.93 5.73 -2.50
CA PHE A 81 21.25 4.84 -1.55
C PHE A 81 21.79 3.42 -1.70
N SER A 82 22.09 2.78 -0.58
CA SER A 82 22.39 1.35 -0.49
C SER A 82 21.49 0.76 0.57
N ASP A 83 20.87 -0.39 0.29
CA ASP A 83 20.22 -1.22 1.29
C ASP A 83 20.91 -2.58 1.39
N GLU A 84 20.68 -3.27 2.50
CA GLU A 84 21.05 -4.67 2.66
C GLU A 84 19.75 -5.49 2.77
N ALA A 85 19.61 -6.49 1.91
CA ALA A 85 18.48 -7.42 1.95
C ALA A 85 18.96 -8.81 2.39
N THR A 86 18.27 -9.41 3.36
CA THR A 86 18.51 -10.79 3.78
C THR A 86 17.63 -11.75 2.96
N PHE A 87 18.26 -12.74 2.33
CA PHE A 87 17.56 -13.78 1.57
C PHE A 87 17.73 -15.13 2.27
N GLU A 88 16.61 -15.77 2.60
CA GLU A 88 16.61 -17.14 3.14
C GLU A 88 16.31 -18.14 2.01
N LEU A 89 17.16 -19.17 1.86
CA LEU A 89 17.01 -20.21 0.83
C LEU A 89 15.81 -21.16 1.07
N HIS A 90 15.06 -20.96 2.15
CA HIS A 90 13.98 -21.84 2.58
C HIS A 90 12.59 -21.22 2.36
N GLY A 91 12.22 -20.98 1.09
CA GLY A 91 10.85 -21.07 0.56
C GLY A 91 9.68 -20.35 1.26
N LYS A 92 9.91 -19.49 2.25
CA LYS A 92 8.89 -18.60 2.83
C LYS A 92 9.09 -17.24 2.19
N GLY A 93 8.30 -16.98 1.14
CA GLY A 93 8.38 -15.75 0.36
C GLY A 93 8.39 -14.51 1.25
N ASN A 94 9.46 -13.72 1.11
CA ASN A 94 9.49 -12.36 1.61
C ASN A 94 8.48 -11.56 0.78
N LEU A 95 7.28 -11.30 1.33
CA LEU A 95 6.21 -10.52 0.69
C LEU A 95 6.67 -9.15 0.16
N THR A 96 7.77 -8.63 0.70
CA THR A 96 8.43 -7.37 0.31
C THR A 96 9.56 -7.55 -0.72
N GLY A 97 10.22 -8.71 -0.77
CA GLY A 97 11.42 -8.94 -1.59
C GLY A 97 11.15 -9.51 -2.98
N GLU A 98 10.06 -10.28 -3.16
CA GLU A 98 9.75 -10.90 -4.47
C GLU A 98 9.59 -9.88 -5.60
N LYS A 99 9.12 -8.66 -5.30
CA LYS A 99 8.99 -7.58 -6.28
C LYS A 99 10.31 -7.00 -6.78
N TYR A 100 11.39 -7.10 -6.00
CA TYR A 100 12.71 -6.58 -6.39
C TYR A 100 13.42 -7.47 -7.41
N LEU A 101 13.21 -8.79 -7.33
CA LEU A 101 13.84 -9.75 -8.25
C LEU A 101 13.25 -9.69 -9.67
N ASP A 102 11.93 -9.48 -9.81
CA ASP A 102 11.27 -9.34 -11.11
C ASP A 102 11.69 -8.08 -11.88
N LEU A 103 12.09 -7.02 -11.15
CA LEU A 103 12.57 -5.77 -11.76
C LEU A 103 13.99 -5.90 -12.31
N LEU A 104 14.85 -6.70 -11.67
CA LEU A 104 16.24 -6.90 -12.09
C LEU A 104 16.38 -7.83 -13.29
N THR A 105 15.51 -8.82 -13.44
CA THR A 105 15.52 -9.76 -14.59
C THR A 105 14.94 -9.18 -15.87
N THR A 106 14.20 -8.07 -15.80
CA THR A 106 13.61 -7.40 -16.97
C THR A 106 14.56 -6.35 -17.59
N GLN A 107 15.73 -6.11 -16.98
CA GLN A 107 16.71 -5.11 -17.43
C GLN A 107 18.08 -5.68 -17.86
N ILE A 108 18.14 -6.96 -18.23
CA ILE A 108 19.23 -7.58 -19.00
C ILE A 108 18.65 -8.10 -20.31
#